data_AF-A0A926CQZ8-F1
#
_entry.id   AF-A0A926CQZ8-F1
#
_cell.length_a   1.000
_cell.length_b   1.000
_cell.length_c   1.000
_cell.angle_alpha   90.00
_cell.angle_beta   90.00
_cell.angle_gamma   90.00
#
_symmetry.space_group_name_H-M   'P 1'
#
loop_
_entity.id
_entity.type
_entity.pdbx_description
1 polymer ?
#
loop_
_entity_poly.entity_id
_entity_poly.type
_entity_poly.pdbx_seq_one_letter_code
_entity_poly.pdbx_strand_id
1 'polypeptide(L)'
;PDWQNLTRYNVQTEVGLQLFGYQIDNRPYQPGETLPISIFWRALRPLPENYRVSLYLEDVNRLIKRVEQPLRDPGGLATRRWTTAGYVEDRYELQLPSDIFAGNYRVALEVLTCENLATCNRANRLTFFEQNDSSQPGIPEKTLQLPVIITIAAS
;
A
#
# COMPACT_ATOMS: atom_id res chain seq x y z
N PRO A 1 1.02 15.51 -9.99
CA PRO A 1 1.46 14.10 -10.08
C PRO A 1 1.85 13.78 -11.51
N ASP A 2 3.00 13.13 -11.70
CA ASP A 2 3.29 12.53 -12.99
C ASP A 2 2.37 11.33 -13.16
N TRP A 3 1.34 11.45 -14.00
CA TRP A 3 0.33 10.41 -14.19
C TRP A 3 0.76 9.38 -15.25
N GLN A 4 1.91 9.58 -15.88
CA GLN A 4 2.44 8.62 -16.85
C GLN A 4 2.72 7.32 -16.10
N ASN A 5 2.21 6.20 -16.62
CA ASN A 5 2.35 4.85 -16.03
C ASN A 5 1.59 4.61 -14.71
N LEU A 6 0.61 5.45 -14.35
CA LEU A 6 -0.29 5.12 -13.23
C LEU A 6 -1.13 3.88 -13.57
N THR A 7 -0.99 2.83 -12.77
CA THR A 7 -1.95 1.73 -12.74
C THR A 7 -3.10 2.11 -11.80
N ARG A 8 -4.29 2.32 -12.36
CA ARG A 8 -5.49 2.60 -11.56
C ARG A 8 -5.94 1.36 -10.83
N TYR A 9 -6.23 1.51 -9.55
CA TYR A 9 -6.71 0.44 -8.70
C TYR A 9 -7.56 1.04 -7.59
N ASN A 10 -8.87 1.20 -7.85
CA ASN A 10 -9.78 1.93 -6.98
C ASN A 10 -10.29 1.03 -5.85
N VAL A 11 -9.57 1.02 -4.74
CA VAL A 11 -9.94 0.23 -3.56
C VAL A 11 -10.10 1.15 -2.37
N GLN A 12 -11.27 1.08 -1.74
CA GLN A 12 -11.63 1.97 -0.64
C GLN A 12 -11.78 1.22 0.67
N THR A 13 -11.63 1.95 1.77
CA THR A 13 -11.93 1.45 3.11
C THR A 13 -13.33 1.85 3.57
N GLU A 14 -13.82 1.23 4.63
CA GLU A 14 -15.10 1.54 5.28
C GLU A 14 -15.21 3.01 5.73
N VAL A 15 -14.07 3.69 5.93
CA VAL A 15 -14.02 5.10 6.37
C VAL A 15 -13.97 6.10 5.21
N GLY A 16 -13.76 5.63 3.97
CA GLY A 16 -13.67 6.50 2.78
C GLY A 16 -12.25 6.96 2.44
N LEU A 17 -11.22 6.37 3.05
CA LEU A 17 -9.85 6.46 2.54
C LEU A 17 -9.74 5.50 1.35
N GLN A 18 -9.31 6.00 0.19
CA GLN A 18 -9.20 5.21 -1.03
C GLN A 18 -7.77 5.21 -1.55
N LEU A 19 -7.27 4.02 -1.89
CA LEU A 19 -6.16 3.85 -2.83
C LEU A 19 -6.73 4.01 -4.23
N PHE A 20 -6.28 5.01 -4.96
CA PHE A 20 -6.75 5.32 -6.32
C PHE A 20 -5.92 4.61 -7.39
N GLY A 21 -4.62 4.46 -7.13
CA GLY A 21 -3.72 3.75 -8.01
C GLY A 21 -2.30 3.75 -7.48
N TYR A 22 -1.40 3.17 -8.25
CA TYR A 22 0.01 3.06 -7.90
C TYR A 22 0.90 3.11 -9.15
N GLN A 23 2.18 3.41 -8.92
CA GLN A 23 3.26 3.34 -9.90
C GLN A 23 4.38 2.51 -9.33
N ILE A 24 4.78 1.50 -10.10
CA ILE A 24 5.89 0.61 -9.80
C ILE A 24 6.54 0.28 -11.14
N ASP A 25 7.86 0.38 -11.22
CA ASP A 25 8.61 -0.10 -12.38
C ASP A 25 8.68 -1.63 -12.34
N ASN A 26 7.97 -2.27 -13.28
CA ASN A 26 7.83 -3.72 -13.33
C ASN A 26 8.98 -4.38 -14.11
N ARG A 27 10.20 -4.14 -13.65
CA ARG A 27 11.40 -4.84 -14.11
C ARG A 27 11.84 -5.88 -13.08
N PRO A 28 12.70 -6.84 -13.46
CA PRO A 28 13.44 -7.63 -12.49
C PRO A 28 14.36 -6.74 -11.65
N TYR A 29 14.35 -6.95 -10.34
CA TYR A 29 15.25 -6.30 -9.37
C TYR A 29 16.34 -7.28 -8.92
N GLN A 30 17.48 -6.76 -8.45
CA GLN A 30 18.53 -7.56 -7.84
C GLN A 30 18.54 -7.39 -6.31
N PRO A 31 19.03 -8.38 -5.55
CA PRO A 31 19.31 -8.20 -4.12
C PRO A 31 20.20 -6.97 -3.89
N GLY A 32 19.86 -6.15 -2.87
CA GLY A 32 20.57 -4.90 -2.60
C GLY A 32 20.09 -3.68 -3.40
N GLU A 33 19.21 -3.84 -4.39
CA GLU A 33 18.61 -2.69 -5.08
C GLU A 33 17.53 -2.00 -4.25
N THR A 34 17.15 -0.79 -4.67
CA THR A 34 15.98 -0.08 -4.16
C THR A 34 14.81 -0.28 -5.11
N LEU A 35 13.67 -0.71 -4.56
CA LEU A 35 12.38 -0.79 -5.25
C LEU A 35 11.57 0.49 -4.98
N PRO A 36 11.43 1.40 -5.96
CA PRO A 36 10.58 2.58 -5.83
C PRO A 36 9.10 2.21 -6.03
N ILE A 37 8.24 2.66 -5.12
CA ILE A 37 6.79 2.48 -5.20
C ILE A 37 6.13 3.81 -4.89
N SER A 38 5.21 4.27 -5.74
CA SER A 38 4.34 5.42 -5.43
C SER A 38 2.90 4.96 -5.34
N ILE A 39 2.24 5.27 -4.23
CA ILE A 39 0.81 5.03 -4.03
C ILE A 39 0.08 6.37 -4.08
N PHE A 40 -1.03 6.41 -4.81
CA PHE A 40 -1.86 7.59 -4.91
C PHE A 40 -3.14 7.36 -4.13
N TRP A 41 -3.32 8.14 -3.08
CA TRP A 41 -4.46 8.07 -2.20
C TRP A 41 -5.43 9.24 -2.45
N ARG A 42 -6.69 9.07 -2.07
CA ARG A 42 -7.64 10.19 -1.92
C ARG A 42 -8.62 9.95 -0.78
N ALA A 43 -9.13 11.04 -0.22
CA ALA A 43 -10.24 11.01 0.71
C ALA A 43 -11.56 11.19 -0.06
N LEU A 44 -12.45 10.20 0.00
CA LEU A 44 -13.77 10.27 -0.65
C LEU A 44 -14.76 11.14 0.14
N ARG A 45 -14.47 11.36 1.43
CA ARG A 45 -15.19 12.21 2.38
C ARG A 45 -14.21 12.69 3.45
N PRO A 46 -14.55 13.71 4.26
CA PRO A 46 -13.73 14.10 5.39
C PRO A 46 -13.42 12.89 6.28
N LEU A 47 -12.13 12.65 6.52
CA LEU A 47 -11.65 11.53 7.31
C LEU A 47 -11.68 11.91 8.80
N PRO A 48 -12.39 11.14 9.66
CA PRO A 48 -12.61 11.55 11.05
C PRO A 48 -11.34 11.44 11.92
N GLU A 49 -10.45 10.52 11.55
CA GLU A 49 -9.24 10.17 12.31
C GLU A 49 -8.00 10.22 11.43
N ASN A 50 -6.84 10.13 12.09
CA ASN A 50 -5.57 9.89 11.42
C ASN A 50 -5.35 8.39 11.24
N TYR A 51 -5.12 7.98 10.01
CA TYR A 51 -4.82 6.60 9.66
C TYR A 51 -3.33 6.41 9.43
N ARG A 52 -2.87 5.18 9.61
CA ARG A 52 -1.48 4.77 9.44
C ARG A 52 -1.39 3.67 8.42
N VAL A 53 -0.42 3.75 7.53
CA VAL A 53 -0.16 2.73 6.52
C VAL A 53 1.17 2.05 6.79
N SER A 54 1.20 0.72 6.60
CA SER A 54 2.43 -0.07 6.46
C SER A 54 2.37 -0.76 5.10
N LEU A 55 3.49 -0.73 4.37
CA LEU A 55 3.66 -1.41 3.10
C LEU A 55 4.78 -2.44 3.24
N TYR A 56 4.59 -3.62 2.69
CA TYR A 56 5.56 -4.69 2.75
C TYR A 56 5.60 -5.58 1.51
N LEU A 57 6.72 -6.27 1.33
CA LEU A 57 6.87 -7.35 0.35
C LEU A 57 6.64 -8.71 1.00
N GLU A 58 5.82 -9.52 0.34
CA GLU A 58 5.53 -10.89 0.72
C GLU A 58 6.03 -11.86 -0.36
N ASP A 59 6.82 -12.85 0.04
CA ASP A 59 7.26 -13.93 -0.86
C ASP A 59 6.04 -14.77 -1.26
N VAL A 60 5.73 -14.86 -2.56
CA VAL A 60 4.53 -15.55 -3.06
C VAL A 60 4.53 -17.04 -2.73
N ASN A 61 5.71 -17.66 -2.66
CA ASN A 61 5.85 -19.09 -2.43
C ASN A 61 5.93 -19.42 -0.94
N ARG A 62 6.53 -18.53 -0.14
CA ARG A 62 6.76 -18.76 1.29
C ARG A 62 5.72 -18.09 2.20
N LEU A 63 4.97 -17.11 1.69
CA LEU A 63 4.00 -16.29 2.44
C LEU A 63 4.61 -15.61 3.68
N ILE A 64 5.89 -15.22 3.58
CA ILE A 64 6.63 -14.54 4.66
C ILE A 64 6.85 -13.09 4.24
N LYS A 65 6.54 -12.15 5.15
CA LYS A 65 6.91 -10.72 5.00
C LYS A 65 8.44 -10.59 5.07
N ARG A 66 9.04 -9.98 4.05
CA ARG A 66 10.52 -9.85 3.97
C ARG A 66 11.02 -8.44 4.14
N VAL A 67 10.28 -7.47 3.62
CA VAL A 67 10.62 -6.05 3.71
C VAL A 67 9.39 -5.33 4.17
N GLU A 68 9.40 -4.75 5.35
CA GLU A 68 8.27 -3.98 5.90
C GLU A 68 8.72 -2.55 6.19
N GLN A 69 7.91 -1.58 5.77
CA GLN A 69 8.05 -0.19 6.17
C GLN A 69 7.24 0.06 7.45
N PRO A 70 7.79 0.81 8.42
CA PRO A 70 7.07 1.09 9.66
C PRO A 70 5.79 1.88 9.38
N LEU A 71 4.83 1.76 10.31
CA LEU A 71 3.59 2.52 10.27
C LEU A 71 3.89 4.02 10.22
N ARG A 72 3.25 4.72 9.29
CA ARG A 72 3.40 6.17 9.12
C ARG A 72 2.13 6.80 8.56
N ASP A 73 2.10 8.13 8.61
CA ASP A 73 1.16 8.93 7.83
C ASP A 73 1.34 8.67 6.33
N PRO A 74 0.31 8.24 5.58
CA PRO A 74 0.42 8.12 4.13
C PRO A 74 0.75 9.50 3.52
N GLY A 75 1.75 9.52 2.62
CA GLY A 75 2.27 10.75 2.01
C GLY A 75 2.91 11.71 3.01
N GLY A 76 3.22 11.26 4.23
CA GLY A 76 3.77 12.10 5.30
C GLY A 76 2.79 13.15 5.82
N LEU A 77 1.50 13.03 5.51
CA LEU A 77 0.47 14.00 5.89
C LEU A 77 -0.66 13.32 6.65
N ALA A 78 -0.93 13.81 7.86
CA ALA A 78 -2.07 13.39 8.69
C ALA A 78 -3.37 13.36 7.89
N THR A 79 -4.00 12.17 7.81
CA THR A 79 -5.16 11.94 6.91
C THR A 79 -6.37 12.80 7.25
N ARG A 80 -6.54 13.22 8.50
CA ARG A 80 -7.59 14.17 8.91
C ARG A 80 -7.43 15.55 8.26
N ARG A 81 -6.24 15.90 7.78
CA ARG A 81 -5.96 17.16 7.07
C ARG A 81 -6.21 17.06 5.56
N TRP A 82 -6.50 15.88 5.04
CA TRP A 82 -6.72 15.71 3.62
C TRP A 82 -8.04 16.35 3.20
N THR A 83 -8.01 17.04 2.07
CA THR A 83 -9.23 17.53 1.42
C THR A 83 -9.79 16.45 0.49
N THR A 84 -11.08 16.53 0.18
CA THR A 84 -11.72 15.61 -0.76
C THR A 84 -11.46 15.96 -2.23
N ALA A 85 -10.83 17.11 -2.50
CA ALA A 85 -10.63 17.64 -3.85
C ALA A 85 -9.35 17.15 -4.55
N GLY A 86 -8.47 16.44 -3.84
CA GLY A 86 -7.14 16.11 -4.34
C GLY A 86 -6.67 14.70 -4.05
N TYR A 87 -5.49 14.40 -4.59
CA TYR A 87 -4.76 13.17 -4.35
C TYR A 87 -3.53 13.45 -3.48
N VAL A 88 -3.18 12.47 -2.65
CA VAL A 88 -1.94 12.48 -1.88
C VAL A 88 -1.03 11.38 -2.43
N GLU A 89 0.15 11.77 -2.88
CA GLU A 89 1.19 10.86 -3.35
C GLU A 89 2.03 10.39 -2.16
N ASP A 90 2.16 9.07 -2.03
CA ASP A 90 2.88 8.40 -0.95
C ASP A 90 4.00 7.56 -1.55
N ARG A 91 5.23 8.03 -1.39
CA ARG A 91 6.42 7.44 -2.00
C ARG A 91 7.13 6.52 -1.03
N TYR A 92 7.54 5.37 -1.53
CA TYR A 92 8.31 4.39 -0.79
C TYR A 92 9.57 4.03 -1.57
N GLU A 93 10.67 3.91 -0.84
CA GLU A 93 11.95 3.41 -1.35
C GLU A 93 12.26 2.14 -0.55
N LEU A 94 11.86 0.98 -1.08
CA LEU A 94 12.08 -0.29 -0.39
C LEU A 94 13.48 -0.79 -0.69
N GLN A 95 14.37 -0.66 0.31
CA GLN A 95 15.69 -1.26 0.24
C GLN A 95 15.56 -2.79 0.30
N LEU A 96 15.89 -3.47 -0.79
CA LEU A 96 15.92 -4.94 -0.83
C LEU A 96 17.16 -5.42 -0.08
N PRO A 97 17.02 -6.31 0.92
CA PRO A 97 18.16 -6.92 1.59
C PRO A 97 19.07 -7.64 0.59
N SER A 98 20.38 -7.64 0.82
CA SER A 98 21.33 -8.35 -0.05
C SER A 98 21.18 -9.87 0.00
N ASP A 99 20.55 -10.40 1.04
CA ASP A 99 20.27 -11.82 1.26
C ASP A 99 18.81 -12.20 0.93
N ILE A 100 18.05 -11.30 0.29
CA ILE A 100 16.70 -11.61 -0.17
C ILE A 100 16.75 -12.72 -1.22
N PHE A 101 15.84 -13.69 -1.12
CA PHE A 101 15.82 -14.79 -2.08
C PHE A 101 15.31 -14.33 -3.44
N ALA A 102 15.89 -14.86 -4.50
CA ALA A 102 15.30 -14.74 -5.84
C ALA A 102 13.90 -15.35 -5.87
N GLY A 103 13.02 -14.78 -6.68
CA GLY A 103 11.65 -15.24 -6.82
C GLY A 103 10.65 -14.11 -7.02
N ASN A 104 9.38 -14.43 -6.82
CA ASN A 104 8.26 -13.53 -7.02
C ASN A 104 7.71 -13.05 -5.67
N TYR A 105 7.48 -11.75 -5.60
CA TYR A 105 6.99 -11.07 -4.41
C TYR A 105 5.72 -10.28 -4.74
N ARG A 106 4.81 -10.20 -3.78
CA ARG A 106 3.66 -9.30 -3.83
C ARG A 106 3.93 -8.06 -2.99
N VAL A 107 3.48 -6.92 -3.50
CA VAL A 107 3.36 -5.71 -2.70
C VAL A 107 2.03 -5.77 -1.97
N ALA A 108 2.07 -5.67 -0.66
CA ALA A 108 0.89 -5.66 0.18
C ALA A 108 0.96 -4.49 1.17
N LEU A 109 -0.20 -4.00 1.59
CA LEU A 109 -0.29 -2.96 2.59
C LEU A 109 -1.44 -3.18 3.56
N GLU A 110 -1.30 -2.59 4.73
CA GLU A 110 -2.35 -2.53 5.75
C GLU A 110 -2.55 -1.08 6.19
N VAL A 111 -3.79 -0.71 6.46
CA VAL A 111 -4.14 0.58 7.03
C VAL A 111 -4.76 0.37 8.40
N LEU A 112 -4.31 1.13 9.38
CA LEU A 112 -4.76 1.06 10.77
C LEU A 112 -5.35 2.40 11.20
N THR A 113 -6.30 2.35 12.13
CA THR A 113 -6.73 3.53 12.88
C THR A 113 -6.03 3.59 14.24
N CYS A 114 -5.40 4.72 14.53
CA CYS A 114 -4.74 4.99 15.81
C CYS A 114 -4.39 6.48 15.94
N GLU A 115 -4.68 7.05 17.11
CA GLU A 115 -4.34 8.45 17.40
C GLU A 115 -2.83 8.67 17.55
N ASN A 116 -2.10 7.67 18.08
CA ASN A 116 -0.66 7.70 18.30
C ASN A 116 0.01 6.46 17.72
N LEU A 117 1.14 6.66 17.03
CA LEU A 117 1.98 5.58 16.50
C LEU A 117 2.46 4.60 17.58
N ALA A 118 2.76 5.10 18.78
CA ALA A 118 3.20 4.29 19.92
C ALA A 118 2.12 3.32 20.42
N THR A 119 0.85 3.57 20.09
CA THR A 119 -0.30 2.75 20.53
C THR A 119 -1.02 2.08 19.37
N CYS A 120 -0.47 2.13 18.14
CA CYS A 120 -1.09 1.47 17.00
C CYS A 120 -1.10 -0.04 17.17
N ASN A 121 -2.29 -0.63 17.07
CA ASN A 121 -2.50 -2.07 17.18
C ASN A 121 -3.05 -2.61 15.85
N ARG A 122 -2.43 -3.67 15.30
CA ARG A 122 -2.89 -4.34 14.08
C ARG A 122 -4.27 -5.00 14.19
N ALA A 123 -4.85 -5.08 15.40
CA ALA A 123 -6.27 -5.40 15.59
C ALA A 123 -7.20 -4.32 14.99
N ASN A 124 -6.75 -3.06 14.94
CA ASN A 124 -7.51 -1.92 14.44
C ASN A 124 -7.29 -1.66 12.94
N ARG A 125 -7.04 -2.72 12.16
CA ARG A 125 -6.91 -2.61 10.71
C ARG A 125 -8.24 -2.28 10.07
N LEU A 126 -8.22 -1.38 9.10
CA LEU A 126 -9.33 -1.10 8.22
C LEU A 126 -9.54 -2.24 7.24
N THR A 127 -10.77 -2.35 6.73
CA THR A 127 -11.15 -3.31 5.70
C THR A 127 -11.12 -2.64 4.33
N PHE A 128 -10.53 -3.29 3.35
CA PHE A 128 -10.58 -2.87 1.96
C PHE A 128 -11.77 -3.49 1.23
N PHE A 129 -12.35 -2.70 0.33
CA PHE A 129 -13.45 -3.07 -0.54
C PHE A 129 -13.08 -2.64 -1.96
N GLU A 130 -13.00 -3.62 -2.86
CA GLU A 130 -12.90 -3.34 -4.29
C GLU A 130 -14.19 -2.70 -4.77
N GLN A 131 -14.08 -1.67 -5.62
CA GLN A 131 -15.20 -1.13 -6.35
C GLN A 131 -15.53 -2.04 -7.55
N ASN A 132 -16.05 -3.24 -7.30
CA ASN A 132 -16.58 -4.09 -8.37
C ASN A 132 -17.98 -3.65 -8.76
N ASP A 133 -18.26 -3.66 -10.06
CA ASP A 133 -19.51 -3.28 -10.69
C ASP A 133 -20.71 -4.00 -10.05
N SER A 134 -21.42 -3.28 -9.18
CA SER A 134 -22.81 -3.43 -8.72
C SER A 134 -23.35 -4.80 -8.24
N SER A 135 -22.62 -5.89 -8.41
CA SER A 135 -23.22 -7.24 -8.44
C SER A 135 -22.58 -8.24 -7.48
N GLN A 136 -21.39 -7.95 -6.93
CA GLN A 136 -20.81 -8.68 -5.79
C GLN A 136 -19.83 -7.76 -5.04
N PRO A 137 -20.04 -7.46 -3.75
CA PRO A 137 -18.99 -6.83 -2.96
C PRO A 137 -17.78 -7.77 -2.91
N GLY A 138 -16.60 -7.30 -3.32
CA GLY A 138 -15.36 -8.06 -3.18
C GLY A 138 -15.17 -8.54 -1.73
N ILE A 139 -14.44 -9.64 -1.54
CA ILE A 139 -14.22 -10.18 -0.21
C ILE A 139 -13.52 -9.10 0.63
N PRO A 140 -14.06 -8.73 1.81
CA PRO A 140 -13.44 -7.75 2.67
C PRO A 140 -12.10 -8.28 3.19
N GLU A 141 -11.00 -7.64 2.80
CA GLU A 141 -9.66 -8.01 3.24
C GLU A 141 -9.05 -6.92 4.14
N LYS A 142 -8.35 -7.32 5.21
CA LYS A 142 -7.61 -6.41 6.11
C LYS A 142 -6.21 -6.06 5.60
N THR A 143 -5.81 -6.71 4.51
CA THR A 143 -4.56 -6.49 3.78
C THR A 143 -4.94 -6.23 2.34
N LEU A 144 -4.45 -5.16 1.75
CA LEU A 144 -4.60 -4.90 0.33
C LEU A 144 -3.37 -5.41 -0.40
N GLN A 145 -3.55 -6.39 -1.28
CA GLN A 145 -2.51 -6.82 -2.22
C GLN A 145 -2.64 -6.00 -3.50
N LEU A 146 -1.54 -5.42 -3.97
CA LEU A 146 -1.51 -4.78 -5.28
C LEU A 146 -1.46 -5.87 -6.36
N PRO A 147 -2.20 -5.72 -7.47
CA PRO A 147 -2.23 -6.70 -8.56
C PRO A 147 -0.98 -6.58 -9.45
N VAL A 148 0.19 -6.77 -8.84
CA VAL A 148 1.51 -6.72 -9.47
C VAL A 148 2.45 -7.70 -8.79
N ILE A 149 3.31 -8.34 -9.58
CA ILE A 149 4.35 -9.24 -9.11
C ILE A 149 5.69 -8.56 -9.28
N ILE A 150 6.47 -8.48 -8.21
CA ILE A 150 7.85 -8.01 -8.25
C ILE A 150 8.75 -9.23 -8.36
N THR A 151 9.55 -9.28 -9.42
CA THR A 151 10.53 -10.36 -9.62
C THR A 151 11.89 -9.91 -9.09
N ILE A 152 12.46 -10.71 -8.19
CA ILE A 152 13.85 -10.60 -7.78
C ILE A 152 14.65 -11.67 -8.52
N ALA A 153 15.62 -11.23 -9.33
CA ALA A 153 16.50 -12.10 -10.08
C ALA A 153 17.46 -12.85 -9.15
N ALA A 154 17.96 -14.00 -9.61
CA ALA A 154 19.10 -14.64 -9.00
C ALA A 154 20.34 -13.74 -9.16
N SER A 155 21.17 -13.72 -8.11
CA SER A 155 22.50 -13.11 -8.11
C SER A 155 23.43 -13.79 -9.12
#